data_AF-A0A3N4KWC4-F1
#
_entry.id   AF-A0A3N4KWC4-F1
#
_cell.length_a   1.000
_cell.length_b   1.000
_cell.length_c   1.000
_cell.angle_alpha   90.00
_cell.angle_beta   90.00
_cell.angle_gamma   90.00
#
_symmetry.space_group_name_H-M   'P 1'
#
loop_
_entity.id
_entity.type
_entity.pdbx_description
1 polymer ?
#
loop_
_entity_poly.entity_id
_entity_poly.type
_entity_poly.pdbx_seq_one_letter_code
_entity_poly.pdbx_strand_id
1 'polypeptide(L)'
;MNMRVSFDFLVSGFTVGCSISRDNFSLSSFDDSLLSTQSLAVSVITIITSILVFRYWRSLKYAAVSYEIPIPKQCSEEWTGDILDNPSIRTTTDNNINCYCPANGKFLGEVTPASPEDIDNAIAKSAVAQKQWARTSFEERKRVLRTLQKYILSNRDIIIKAACLDSGKTRIDASLGEILVLVEKIKWILGYGESALKPERRSVSWPLMCYKKAEVRYEPLGVVCACVSWNYPFHNLLCPIVSSIFAGNGIIVKGSENTAWSSHYFISIVKGALEACGHNSDLVESITCWPDVAPHLTSHSGISHITFIGSRPVAHHVAASASKSLIPLCIELGGKDAAIILDDIPNVNILSSILMRGVFQSASQNCVGIERVIALPKVYPRLVNILEERIKLLRPGSILDGDEVDCGAMISSAGFDKLEEWIHDAVQKGAKCLVGGKRYLHPKHPKGHYFSPTLLIDVTPDMLIAQNETFAPVFVLMKAGDVHDAIDIANGTEFGLGGSVFGRNKRDLQKVVQEMKSGMVSVNDFGVYYLNQSLPFGGVKGSGYGRFAGEEGLRAVCNLKAVCEDIFPGLLSTAIPPVVDYPIRNGDRGLNFTTGLIELAYGETWKRTFGGLWKLVTNL
;
A
#
# COMPACT_ATOMS: atom_id res chain seq x y z
N MET A 1 5.31 -43.75 18.79
CA MET A 1 6.56 -44.38 18.32
C MET A 1 7.65 -43.31 18.34
N ASN A 2 8.49 -43.41 19.37
CA ASN A 2 9.69 -42.65 19.77
C ASN A 2 10.15 -41.43 18.95
N MET A 3 10.27 -40.28 19.65
CA MET A 3 11.16 -39.19 19.26
C MET A 3 12.13 -38.93 20.42
N ARG A 4 13.36 -39.45 20.29
CA ARG A 4 14.50 -39.13 21.16
C ARG A 4 14.97 -37.73 20.80
N VAL A 5 15.04 -36.84 21.80
CA VAL A 5 15.74 -35.56 21.72
C VAL A 5 16.98 -35.69 22.60
N SER A 6 18.16 -35.70 21.99
CA SER A 6 19.43 -35.61 22.69
C SER A 6 19.68 -34.15 23.08
N PHE A 7 19.83 -33.89 24.38
CA PHE A 7 20.39 -32.66 24.92
C PHE A 7 21.77 -32.97 25.47
N ASP A 8 22.82 -32.56 24.76
CA ASP A 8 24.15 -32.38 25.32
C ASP A 8 24.41 -30.87 25.36
N PHE A 9 24.63 -30.31 26.55
CA PHE A 9 25.63 -29.25 26.80
C PHE A 9 25.64 -28.82 28.29
N LEU A 10 26.83 -28.97 28.90
CA LEU A 10 27.42 -28.26 30.05
C LEU A 10 26.77 -28.35 31.45
N VAL A 11 27.30 -29.25 32.27
CA VAL A 11 27.37 -29.10 33.74
C VAL A 11 28.84 -28.89 34.11
N SER A 12 29.18 -27.73 34.66
CA SER A 12 30.45 -27.48 35.33
C SER A 12 30.22 -26.79 36.67
N GLY A 13 30.74 -27.40 37.73
CA GLY A 13 31.07 -26.75 38.99
C GLY A 13 29.99 -26.76 40.07
N PHE A 14 30.11 -27.67 41.03
CA PHE A 14 30.31 -27.35 42.45
C PHE A 14 30.41 -28.66 43.25
N THR A 15 31.64 -29.02 43.62
CA THR A 15 31.96 -30.05 44.60
C THR A 15 31.92 -29.42 45.99
N VAL A 16 31.05 -29.92 46.88
CA VAL A 16 31.21 -29.78 48.33
C VAL A 16 30.97 -31.17 48.93
N GLY A 17 32.01 -31.69 49.58
CA GLY A 17 31.96 -32.96 50.28
C GLY A 17 31.34 -32.81 51.68
N CYS A 18 30.60 -33.84 52.10
CA CYS A 18 30.45 -34.18 53.51
C CYS A 18 30.09 -35.67 53.62
N SER A 19 30.93 -36.45 54.28
CA SER A 19 30.68 -37.83 54.68
C SER A 19 29.97 -37.85 56.03
N ILE A 20 28.94 -38.70 56.24
CA ILE A 20 28.62 -39.36 57.53
C ILE A 20 27.60 -40.51 57.33
N SER A 21 27.98 -41.66 57.92
CA SER A 21 27.29 -42.89 58.39
C SER A 21 26.09 -43.53 57.66
N ARG A 22 26.28 -44.84 57.40
CA ARG A 22 25.25 -45.89 57.34
C ARG A 22 24.63 -46.08 58.72
N ASP A 23 23.30 -46.00 58.83
CA ASP A 23 22.44 -47.04 59.41
C ASP A 23 20.96 -46.61 59.45
N ASN A 24 20.09 -47.58 59.09
CA ASN A 24 18.67 -47.70 59.39
C ASN A 24 17.71 -46.57 59.00
N PHE A 25 17.04 -46.69 57.83
CA PHE A 25 15.62 -46.36 57.73
C PHE A 25 14.91 -47.26 56.70
N SER A 26 13.73 -47.72 57.09
CA SER A 26 12.91 -48.71 56.41
C SER A 26 12.37 -48.23 55.06
N LEU A 27 12.29 -49.17 54.12
CA LEU A 27 11.50 -49.09 52.90
C LEU A 27 10.02 -48.92 53.28
N SER A 28 9.55 -47.68 53.27
CA SER A 28 8.14 -47.36 53.05
C SER A 28 8.01 -46.91 51.60
N SER A 29 7.04 -47.51 50.91
CA SER A 29 6.67 -47.30 49.51
C SER A 29 6.61 -45.81 49.16
N PHE A 30 7.59 -45.31 48.41
CA PHE A 30 7.44 -44.06 47.69
C PHE A 30 6.55 -44.28 46.48
N ASP A 31 5.48 -43.52 46.41
CA ASP A 31 4.50 -43.54 45.33
C ASP A 31 5.11 -42.90 44.07
N ASP A 32 5.86 -43.69 43.29
CA ASP A 32 6.55 -43.27 42.05
C ASP A 32 5.58 -42.68 41.00
N SER A 33 4.28 -42.96 41.12
CA SER A 33 3.25 -42.45 40.22
C SER A 33 2.92 -40.96 40.46
N LEU A 34 2.95 -40.52 41.71
CA LEU A 34 2.63 -39.15 42.15
C LEU A 34 3.80 -38.17 41.91
N LEU A 35 5.03 -38.65 42.06
CA LEU A 35 6.25 -37.87 41.74
C LEU A 35 6.38 -37.60 40.23
N SER A 36 5.96 -38.52 39.37
CA SER A 36 6.04 -38.35 37.90
C SER A 36 5.04 -37.30 37.37
N THR A 37 3.83 -37.25 37.93
CA THR A 37 2.78 -36.30 37.51
C THR A 37 3.00 -34.91 38.09
N GLN A 38 3.44 -34.81 39.35
CA GLN A 38 3.82 -33.55 39.96
C GLN A 38 5.08 -32.95 39.31
N SER A 39 6.10 -33.75 38.99
CA SER A 39 7.29 -33.27 38.27
C SER A 39 6.97 -32.83 36.83
N LEU A 40 6.07 -33.54 36.14
CA LEU A 40 5.58 -33.11 34.83
C LEU A 40 4.79 -31.79 34.92
N ALA A 41 3.90 -31.65 35.90
CA ALA A 41 3.13 -30.43 36.13
C ALA A 41 4.04 -29.24 36.47
N VAL A 42 5.01 -29.42 37.37
CA VAL A 42 6.02 -28.40 37.71
C VAL A 42 6.86 -28.03 36.48
N SER A 43 7.24 -29.01 35.65
CA SER A 43 8.00 -28.75 34.41
C SER A 43 7.17 -27.95 33.40
N VAL A 44 5.90 -28.32 33.20
CA VAL A 44 4.98 -27.59 32.32
C VAL A 44 4.75 -26.17 32.83
N ILE A 45 4.50 -25.98 34.13
CA ILE A 45 4.33 -24.65 34.74
C ILE A 45 5.61 -23.83 34.61
N THR A 46 6.79 -24.43 34.82
CA THR A 46 8.08 -23.75 34.68
C THR A 46 8.33 -23.32 33.24
N ILE A 47 8.02 -24.18 32.26
CA ILE A 47 8.11 -23.85 30.83
C ILE A 47 7.14 -22.71 30.48
N ILE A 48 5.88 -22.79 30.90
CA ILE A 48 4.87 -21.74 30.65
C ILE A 48 5.32 -20.43 31.28
N THR A 49 5.75 -20.45 32.54
CA THR A 49 6.21 -19.26 33.27
C THR A 49 7.44 -18.67 32.60
N SER A 50 8.40 -19.50 32.18
CA SER A 50 9.60 -19.06 31.45
C SER A 50 9.22 -18.43 30.10
N ILE A 51 8.27 -19.01 29.37
CA ILE A 51 7.73 -18.44 28.12
C ILE A 51 7.05 -17.09 28.39
N LEU A 52 6.25 -16.98 29.46
CA LEU A 52 5.56 -15.74 29.81
C LEU A 52 6.53 -14.64 30.25
N VAL A 53 7.51 -14.96 31.09
CA VAL A 53 8.58 -14.03 31.50
C VAL A 53 9.41 -13.60 30.29
N PHE A 54 9.77 -14.54 29.40
CA PHE A 54 10.48 -14.22 28.16
C PHE A 54 9.65 -13.31 27.24
N ARG A 55 8.34 -13.59 27.09
CA ARG A 55 7.43 -12.74 26.30
C ARG A 55 7.29 -11.35 26.92
N TYR A 56 7.21 -11.23 28.24
CA TYR A 56 7.14 -9.97 28.96
C TYR A 56 8.44 -9.17 28.83
N TRP A 57 9.59 -9.81 29.01
CA TRP A 57 10.88 -9.15 28.82
C TRP A 57 11.07 -8.69 27.37
N ARG A 58 10.65 -9.51 26.39
CA ARG A 58 10.63 -9.10 24.98
C ARG A 58 9.67 -7.94 24.71
N SER A 59 8.48 -7.91 25.32
CA SER A 59 7.54 -6.80 25.13
C SER A 59 8.09 -5.49 25.69
N LEU A 60 8.85 -5.53 26.79
CA LEU A 60 9.57 -4.37 27.31
C LEU A 60 10.73 -3.93 26.40
N LYS A 61 11.55 -4.87 25.91
CA LYS A 61 12.69 -4.56 25.02
C LYS A 61 12.27 -3.89 23.71
N TYR A 62 11.15 -4.32 23.13
CA TYR A 62 10.64 -3.82 21.84
C TYR A 62 9.40 -2.91 22.00
N ALA A 63 9.28 -2.27 23.17
CA ALA A 63 8.26 -1.26 23.43
C ALA A 63 8.53 0.00 22.58
N ALA A 64 7.43 0.71 22.26
CA ALA A 64 7.50 2.00 21.60
C ALA A 64 8.19 3.01 22.50
N VAL A 65 9.11 3.80 21.92
CA VAL A 65 9.75 4.92 22.61
C VAL A 65 9.04 6.23 22.27
N SER A 66 9.25 7.27 23.07
CA SER A 66 8.80 8.62 22.75
C SER A 66 9.96 9.42 22.17
N TYR A 67 9.65 10.32 21.24
CA TYR A 67 10.58 11.28 20.66
C TYR A 67 9.78 12.52 20.23
N GLU A 68 10.48 13.61 19.99
CA GLU A 68 9.89 14.89 19.59
C GLU A 68 10.50 15.36 18.28
N ILE A 69 9.70 16.09 17.51
CA ILE A 69 10.10 16.70 16.24
C ILE A 69 9.68 18.17 16.29
N PRO A 70 10.54 19.11 15.87
CA PRO A 70 10.19 20.52 15.79
C PRO A 70 8.89 20.74 14.99
N ILE A 71 7.94 21.42 15.60
CA ILE A 71 6.65 21.72 14.97
C ILE A 71 6.85 22.92 14.02
N PRO A 72 6.37 22.87 12.77
CA PRO A 72 6.44 24.01 11.87
C PRO A 72 5.72 25.23 12.45
N LYS A 73 6.35 26.41 12.39
CA LYS A 73 5.76 27.66 12.92
C LYS A 73 4.37 27.98 12.34
N GLN A 74 4.12 27.58 11.10
CA GLN A 74 2.86 27.75 10.37
C GLN A 74 1.71 26.93 10.98
N CYS A 75 2.04 25.88 11.73
CA CYS A 75 1.07 25.11 12.50
C CYS A 75 0.71 25.75 13.84
N SER A 76 1.38 26.84 14.26
CA SER A 76 0.99 27.62 15.45
C SER A 76 -0.36 28.31 15.25
N GLU A 77 -1.10 28.56 16.34
CA GLU A 77 -2.30 29.41 16.32
C GLU A 77 -1.97 30.89 16.11
N GLU A 78 -0.77 31.31 16.53
CA GLU A 78 -0.30 32.69 16.42
C GLU A 78 0.20 33.05 15.01
N TRP A 79 0.26 32.07 14.10
CA TRP A 79 0.77 32.30 12.75
C TRP A 79 -0.27 33.02 11.87
N THR A 80 0.03 34.26 11.52
CA THR A 80 -0.80 35.08 10.64
C THR A 80 -0.47 34.86 9.16
N GLY A 81 0.81 34.80 8.80
CA GLY A 81 1.31 34.50 7.45
C GLY A 81 0.97 35.56 6.39
N ASP A 82 1.89 35.80 5.45
CA ASP A 82 1.66 36.72 4.34
C ASP A 82 0.88 36.04 3.21
N ILE A 83 -0.02 36.78 2.54
CA ILE A 83 -0.78 36.27 1.40
C ILE A 83 -0.05 36.65 0.11
N LEU A 84 0.17 35.68 -0.76
CA LEU A 84 0.77 35.91 -2.07
C LEU A 84 -0.22 36.60 -3.02
N ASP A 85 0.27 37.62 -3.75
CA ASP A 85 -0.53 38.31 -4.76
C ASP A 85 -0.92 37.38 -5.92
N ASN A 86 0.03 36.54 -6.35
CA ASN A 86 -0.17 35.54 -7.38
C ASN A 86 0.38 34.18 -6.91
N PRO A 87 -0.43 33.38 -6.18
CA PRO A 87 0.01 32.08 -5.66
C PRO A 87 0.40 31.12 -6.80
N SER A 88 1.68 30.73 -6.83
CA SER A 88 2.27 29.84 -7.83
C SER A 88 3.46 29.11 -7.22
N ILE A 89 3.63 27.84 -7.58
CA ILE A 89 4.78 27.02 -7.12
C ILE A 89 6.10 27.45 -7.78
N ARG A 90 6.03 28.17 -8.91
CA ARG A 90 7.19 28.76 -9.58
C ARG A 90 7.22 30.27 -9.35
N THR A 91 8.37 30.80 -8.98
CA THR A 91 8.65 32.24 -8.96
C THR A 91 9.34 32.66 -10.26
N THR A 92 9.36 33.95 -10.56
CA THR A 92 9.99 34.50 -11.78
C THR A 92 11.49 34.69 -11.65
N THR A 93 12.04 34.66 -10.43
CA THR A 93 13.43 35.04 -10.13
C THR A 93 14.30 33.88 -9.68
N ASP A 94 13.72 32.85 -9.04
CA ASP A 94 14.47 31.78 -8.39
C ASP A 94 13.96 30.40 -8.84
N ASN A 95 14.86 29.42 -8.85
CA ASN A 95 14.50 28.03 -9.18
C ASN A 95 13.85 27.29 -7.99
N ASN A 96 13.63 27.98 -6.87
CA ASN A 96 13.00 27.43 -5.67
C ASN A 96 11.52 27.12 -5.91
N ILE A 97 10.99 26.17 -5.13
CA ILE A 97 9.57 25.86 -5.05
C ILE A 97 8.95 26.80 -4.02
N ASN A 98 8.03 27.64 -4.46
CA ASN A 98 7.30 28.56 -3.61
C ASN A 98 6.07 27.87 -3.03
N CYS A 99 6.14 27.47 -1.75
CA CYS A 99 5.07 26.74 -1.08
C CYS A 99 4.04 27.71 -0.52
N TYR A 100 2.76 27.44 -0.77
CA TYR A 100 1.66 28.27 -0.30
C TYR A 100 0.43 27.44 0.01
N CYS A 101 -0.47 27.96 0.83
CA CYS A 101 -1.72 27.31 1.17
C CYS A 101 -2.75 27.49 0.04
N PRO A 102 -3.20 26.42 -0.65
CA PRO A 102 -4.15 26.53 -1.76
C PRO A 102 -5.51 27.14 -1.37
N ALA A 103 -5.87 27.05 -0.09
CA ALA A 103 -7.15 27.52 0.41
C ALA A 103 -7.23 29.05 0.59
N ASN A 104 -6.11 29.75 0.72
CA ASN A 104 -6.12 31.19 1.01
C ASN A 104 -4.94 31.98 0.41
N GLY A 105 -3.97 31.30 -0.22
CA GLY A 105 -2.79 31.93 -0.81
C GLY A 105 -1.70 32.31 0.19
N LYS A 106 -1.80 31.91 1.47
CA LYS A 106 -0.77 32.23 2.47
C LYS A 106 0.55 31.51 2.15
N PHE A 107 1.65 32.24 2.20
CA PHE A 107 2.99 31.74 1.94
C PHE A 107 3.47 30.84 3.09
N LEU A 108 3.89 29.62 2.77
CA LEU A 108 4.37 28.62 3.73
C LEU A 108 5.90 28.59 3.82
N GLY A 109 6.61 29.08 2.81
CA GLY A 109 8.07 29.09 2.73
C GLY A 109 8.56 28.61 1.37
N GLU A 110 9.87 28.53 1.21
CA GLU A 110 10.49 28.01 -0.01
C GLU A 110 11.17 26.67 0.26
N VAL A 111 11.20 25.84 -0.77
CA VAL A 111 11.95 24.58 -0.80
C VAL A 111 12.87 24.59 -2.00
N THR A 112 14.15 24.35 -1.77
CA THR A 112 15.11 24.17 -2.86
C THR A 112 14.91 22.78 -3.48
N PRO A 113 14.59 22.68 -4.78
CA PRO A 113 14.45 21.40 -5.45
C PRO A 113 15.80 20.67 -5.53
N ALA A 114 15.78 19.36 -5.33
CA ALA A 114 16.95 18.50 -5.39
C ALA A 114 17.56 18.49 -6.79
N SER A 115 18.89 18.62 -6.84
CA SER A 115 19.72 18.42 -8.02
C SER A 115 19.97 16.93 -8.29
N PRO A 116 20.52 16.55 -9.46
CA PRO A 116 21.01 15.19 -9.70
C PRO A 116 22.02 14.71 -8.64
N GLU A 117 22.92 15.59 -8.18
CA GLU A 117 23.91 15.25 -7.16
C GLU A 117 23.26 14.97 -5.79
N ASP A 118 22.23 15.72 -5.41
CA ASP A 118 21.46 15.46 -4.19
C ASP A 118 20.78 14.09 -4.23
N ILE A 119 20.25 13.71 -5.40
CA ILE A 119 19.64 12.40 -5.62
C ILE A 119 20.67 11.28 -5.47
N ASP A 120 21.84 11.41 -6.09
CA ASP A 120 22.92 10.42 -6.01
C ASP A 120 23.39 10.24 -4.56
N ASN A 121 23.57 11.36 -3.85
CA ASN A 121 23.97 11.37 -2.44
C ASN A 121 22.92 10.71 -1.54
N ALA A 122 21.63 11.00 -1.75
CA ALA A 122 20.54 10.40 -0.99
C ALA A 122 20.48 8.87 -1.19
N ILE A 123 20.59 8.41 -2.43
CA ILE A 123 20.59 6.98 -2.77
C ILE A 123 21.82 6.28 -2.15
N ALA A 124 23.00 6.89 -2.24
CA ALA A 124 24.23 6.33 -1.68
C ALA A 124 24.15 6.15 -0.16
N LYS A 125 23.66 7.17 0.57
CA LYS A 125 23.47 7.11 2.02
C LYS A 125 22.44 6.04 2.41
N SER A 126 21.30 6.00 1.72
CA SER A 126 20.27 4.98 1.95
C SER A 126 20.80 3.57 1.69
N ALA A 127 21.61 3.36 0.65
CA ALA A 127 22.23 2.06 0.37
C ALA A 127 23.18 1.60 1.48
N VAL A 128 23.92 2.51 2.11
CA VAL A 128 24.79 2.18 3.26
C VAL A 128 23.95 1.80 4.49
N ALA A 129 22.93 2.60 4.82
CA ALA A 129 22.03 2.32 5.94
C ALA A 129 21.26 1.01 5.74
N GLN A 130 20.81 0.73 4.51
CA GLN A 130 20.02 -0.44 4.17
C GLN A 130 20.77 -1.75 4.43
N LYS A 131 22.09 -1.80 4.19
CA LYS A 131 22.89 -3.02 4.46
C LYS A 131 22.86 -3.43 5.93
N GLN A 132 22.82 -2.46 6.84
CA GLN A 132 22.67 -2.71 8.28
C GLN A 132 21.21 -3.06 8.60
N TRP A 133 20.27 -2.30 8.05
CA TRP A 133 18.84 -2.48 8.28
C TRP A 133 18.33 -3.87 7.84
N ALA A 134 18.80 -4.40 6.71
CA ALA A 134 18.42 -5.71 6.20
C ALA A 134 18.70 -6.86 7.18
N ARG A 135 19.67 -6.68 8.10
CA ARG A 135 20.05 -7.67 9.12
C ARG A 135 19.22 -7.59 10.40
N THR A 136 18.37 -6.57 10.54
CA THR A 136 17.47 -6.43 11.69
C THR A 136 16.39 -7.50 11.68
N SER A 137 15.98 -7.89 12.87
CA SER A 137 14.84 -8.78 13.11
C SER A 137 13.50 -8.06 12.88
N PHE A 138 12.44 -8.82 12.61
CA PHE A 138 11.09 -8.24 12.53
C PHE A 138 10.66 -7.49 13.79
N GLU A 139 11.15 -7.85 14.98
CA GLU A 139 10.82 -7.13 16.21
C GLU A 139 11.42 -5.72 16.26
N GLU A 140 12.64 -5.55 15.78
CA GLU A 140 13.28 -4.23 15.67
C GLU A 140 12.51 -3.35 14.68
N ARG A 141 12.12 -3.92 13.53
CA ARG A 141 11.29 -3.23 12.53
C ARG A 141 9.92 -2.86 13.09
N LYS A 142 9.27 -3.78 13.81
CA LYS A 142 7.99 -3.53 14.52
C LYS A 142 8.16 -2.46 15.61
N ARG A 143 9.29 -2.40 16.31
CA ARG A 143 9.55 -1.36 17.33
C ARG A 143 9.56 0.04 16.71
N VAL A 144 10.21 0.23 15.56
CA VAL A 144 10.18 1.50 14.81
C VAL A 144 8.75 1.86 14.42
N LEU A 145 7.98 0.91 13.88
CA LEU A 145 6.59 1.17 13.47
C LEU A 145 5.65 1.46 14.65
N ARG A 146 5.82 0.80 15.81
CA ARG A 146 5.06 1.13 17.04
C ARG A 146 5.42 2.53 17.55
N THR A 147 6.69 2.89 17.50
CA THR A 147 7.20 4.22 17.88
C THR A 147 6.63 5.30 16.96
N LEU A 148 6.62 5.05 15.65
CA LEU A 148 5.99 5.92 14.66
C LEU A 148 4.48 6.07 14.90
N GLN A 149 3.75 4.96 15.07
CA GLN A 149 2.31 4.98 15.35
C GLN A 149 1.97 5.76 16.61
N LYS A 150 2.75 5.58 17.69
CA LYS A 150 2.58 6.32 18.94
C LYS A 150 2.71 7.83 18.70
N TYR A 151 3.77 8.25 18.01
CA TYR A 151 3.97 9.67 17.68
C TYR A 151 2.81 10.24 16.85
N ILE A 152 2.37 9.51 15.82
CA ILE A 152 1.27 9.94 14.94
C ILE A 152 0.00 10.17 15.75
N LEU A 153 -0.37 9.24 16.65
CA LEU A 153 -1.59 9.37 17.44
C LEU A 153 -1.52 10.52 18.46
N SER A 154 -0.35 10.74 19.05
CA SER A 154 -0.10 11.84 19.99
C SER A 154 -0.06 13.22 19.32
N ASN A 155 0.35 13.30 18.05
CA ASN A 155 0.55 14.56 17.32
C ASN A 155 -0.41 14.74 16.13
N ARG A 156 -1.51 13.96 16.08
CA ARG A 156 -2.41 13.90 14.93
C ARG A 156 -2.95 15.27 14.50
N ASP A 157 -3.23 16.16 15.44
CA ASP A 157 -3.85 17.46 15.15
C ASP A 157 -2.87 18.39 14.42
N ILE A 158 -1.58 18.32 14.75
CA ILE A 158 -0.51 19.06 14.08
C ILE A 158 -0.28 18.50 12.68
N ILE A 159 -0.24 17.18 12.54
CA ILE A 159 -0.10 16.50 11.24
C ILE A 159 -1.27 16.85 10.32
N ILE A 160 -2.50 16.81 10.84
CA ILE A 160 -3.72 17.22 10.13
C ILE A 160 -3.60 18.68 9.69
N LYS A 161 -3.20 19.59 10.59
CA LYS A 161 -3.06 21.01 10.25
C LYS A 161 -2.02 21.22 9.14
N ALA A 162 -0.87 20.57 9.21
CA ALA A 162 0.14 20.63 8.16
C ALA A 162 -0.38 20.10 6.82
N ALA A 163 -1.05 18.95 6.80
CA ALA A 163 -1.63 18.40 5.58
C ALA A 163 -2.70 19.33 4.98
N CYS A 164 -3.57 19.90 5.81
CA CYS A 164 -4.60 20.87 5.39
C CYS A 164 -4.00 22.14 4.80
N LEU A 165 -2.97 22.71 5.44
CA LEU A 165 -2.30 23.92 4.97
C LEU A 165 -1.72 23.72 3.59
N ASP A 166 -1.01 22.62 3.34
CA ASP A 166 -0.27 22.40 2.09
C ASP A 166 -1.14 21.88 0.93
N SER A 167 -2.26 21.22 1.23
CA SER A 167 -3.12 20.61 0.20
C SER A 167 -4.50 21.22 0.03
N GLY A 168 -4.92 22.12 0.94
CA GLY A 168 -6.22 22.79 0.90
C GLY A 168 -7.40 21.96 1.43
N LYS A 169 -7.19 20.71 1.83
CA LYS A 169 -8.26 19.81 2.33
C LYS A 169 -8.78 20.21 3.73
N THR A 170 -9.97 19.72 4.06
CA THR A 170 -10.57 19.95 5.39
C THR A 170 -9.92 19.09 6.48
N ARG A 171 -10.11 19.45 7.76
CA ARG A 171 -9.64 18.66 8.91
C ARG A 171 -10.21 17.25 8.92
N ILE A 172 -11.49 17.13 8.56
CA ILE A 172 -12.19 15.85 8.53
C ILE A 172 -11.60 14.97 7.43
N ASP A 173 -11.39 15.53 6.23
CA ASP A 173 -10.79 14.80 5.12
C ASP A 173 -9.34 14.38 5.42
N ALA A 174 -8.56 15.23 6.09
CA ALA A 174 -7.22 14.89 6.53
C ALA A 174 -7.24 13.78 7.59
N SER A 175 -8.15 13.84 8.57
CA SER A 175 -8.29 12.79 9.59
C SER A 175 -8.62 11.43 8.96
N LEU A 176 -9.59 11.40 8.03
CA LEU A 176 -10.04 10.18 7.36
C LEU A 176 -9.01 9.65 6.34
N GLY A 177 -8.43 10.52 5.52
CA GLY A 177 -7.59 10.14 4.38
C GLY A 177 -6.08 10.16 4.64
N GLU A 178 -5.61 10.83 5.69
CA GLU A 178 -4.18 10.86 6.06
C GLU A 178 -3.91 9.93 7.24
N ILE A 179 -4.58 10.20 8.36
CA ILE A 179 -4.26 9.58 9.65
C ILE A 179 -4.84 8.18 9.72
N LEU A 180 -6.15 8.04 9.52
CA LEU A 180 -6.86 6.79 9.74
C LEU A 180 -6.30 5.65 8.87
N VAL A 181 -6.15 5.90 7.57
CA VAL A 181 -5.63 4.90 6.61
C VAL A 181 -4.17 4.51 6.91
N LEU A 182 -3.32 5.45 7.32
CA LEU A 182 -1.92 5.16 7.64
C LEU A 182 -1.79 4.39 8.96
N VAL A 183 -2.56 4.77 9.99
CA VAL A 183 -2.57 4.07 11.28
C VAL A 183 -3.05 2.63 11.08
N GLU A 184 -4.07 2.41 10.25
CA GLU A 184 -4.54 1.07 9.93
C GLU A 184 -3.50 0.26 9.13
N LYS A 185 -2.76 0.89 8.21
CA LYS A 185 -1.64 0.25 7.48
C LYS A 185 -0.57 -0.22 8.46
N ILE A 186 -0.15 0.64 9.38
CA ILE A 186 0.85 0.30 10.39
C ILE A 186 0.32 -0.83 11.28
N LYS A 187 -0.92 -0.74 11.75
CA LYS A 187 -1.55 -1.77 12.58
C LYS A 187 -1.60 -3.13 11.88
N TRP A 188 -1.98 -3.16 10.61
CA TRP A 188 -2.00 -4.40 9.82
C TRP A 188 -0.58 -4.97 9.67
N ILE A 189 0.42 -4.16 9.34
CA ILE A 189 1.82 -4.63 9.22
C ILE A 189 2.34 -5.16 10.56
N LEU A 190 2.04 -4.51 11.68
CA LEU A 190 2.42 -4.96 13.02
C LEU A 190 1.82 -6.33 13.35
N GLY A 191 0.57 -6.58 12.94
CA GLY A 191 -0.15 -7.84 13.19
C GLY A 191 0.22 -8.97 12.23
N TYR A 192 0.33 -8.68 10.93
CA TYR A 192 0.33 -9.68 9.87
C TYR A 192 1.57 -9.65 8.97
N GLY A 193 2.37 -8.57 8.98
CA GLY A 193 3.47 -8.39 8.03
C GLY A 193 4.54 -9.51 8.08
N GLU A 194 4.85 -10.01 9.26
CA GLU A 194 5.82 -11.11 9.41
C GLU A 194 5.27 -12.43 8.83
N SER A 195 3.98 -12.68 9.01
CA SER A 195 3.31 -13.83 8.37
C SER A 195 3.30 -13.68 6.85
N ALA A 196 3.03 -12.47 6.36
CA ALA A 196 3.00 -12.17 4.94
C ALA A 196 4.36 -12.37 4.24
N LEU A 197 5.47 -12.22 4.97
CA LEU A 197 6.84 -12.40 4.46
C LEU A 197 7.48 -13.74 4.85
N LYS A 198 6.72 -14.67 5.41
CA LYS A 198 7.21 -16.01 5.74
C LYS A 198 7.51 -16.80 4.46
N PRO A 199 8.56 -17.64 4.42
CA PRO A 199 8.80 -18.53 3.29
C PRO A 199 7.60 -19.41 2.97
N GLU A 200 7.24 -19.47 1.70
CA GLU A 200 6.09 -20.21 1.20
C GLU A 200 6.54 -21.52 0.56
N ARG A 201 6.11 -22.66 1.11
CA ARG A 201 6.42 -23.98 0.55
C ARG A 201 5.73 -24.16 -0.80
N ARG A 202 6.46 -24.73 -1.75
CA ARG A 202 5.96 -25.07 -3.09
C ARG A 202 5.98 -26.59 -3.29
N SER A 203 5.04 -27.07 -4.09
CA SER A 203 5.03 -28.48 -4.50
C SER A 203 6.25 -28.79 -5.37
N VAL A 204 6.70 -30.04 -5.28
CA VAL A 204 7.73 -30.61 -6.16
C VAL A 204 7.08 -31.61 -7.09
N SER A 205 7.66 -31.77 -8.29
CA SER A 205 7.14 -32.71 -9.28
C SER A 205 7.37 -34.15 -8.83
N TRP A 206 6.29 -34.89 -8.59
CA TRP A 206 6.36 -36.32 -8.27
C TRP A 206 6.24 -37.17 -9.55
N PRO A 207 7.03 -38.26 -9.72
CA PRO A 207 8.04 -38.79 -8.80
C PRO A 207 9.44 -38.20 -8.99
N LEU A 208 9.72 -37.46 -10.07
CA LEU A 208 11.08 -37.08 -10.48
C LEU A 208 11.87 -36.24 -9.45
N MET A 209 11.18 -35.45 -8.64
CA MET A 209 11.79 -34.54 -7.66
C MET A 209 11.32 -34.87 -6.24
N CYS A 210 10.91 -36.11 -5.97
CA CYS A 210 10.43 -36.57 -4.67
C CYS A 210 11.40 -36.32 -3.49
N TYR A 211 12.69 -36.25 -3.79
CA TYR A 211 13.78 -36.04 -2.84
C TYR A 211 14.13 -34.55 -2.65
N LYS A 212 13.39 -33.63 -3.29
CA LYS A 212 13.57 -32.19 -3.17
C LYS A 212 12.51 -31.58 -2.26
N LYS A 213 12.86 -30.48 -1.59
CA LYS A 213 11.92 -29.52 -1.00
C LYS A 213 12.06 -28.18 -1.73
N ALA A 214 10.94 -27.53 -2.02
CA ALA A 214 10.92 -26.24 -2.70
C ALA A 214 10.19 -25.20 -1.84
N GLU A 215 10.70 -23.98 -1.82
CA GLU A 215 10.06 -22.83 -1.20
C GLU A 215 10.39 -21.52 -1.93
N VAL A 216 9.56 -20.50 -1.71
CA VAL A 216 9.82 -19.12 -2.12
C VAL A 216 10.12 -18.30 -0.87
N ARG A 217 11.27 -17.61 -0.87
CA ARG A 217 11.65 -16.65 0.17
C ARG A 217 11.44 -15.22 -0.33
N TYR A 218 11.09 -14.33 0.58
CA TYR A 218 10.90 -12.90 0.32
C TYR A 218 12.05 -12.12 0.94
N GLU A 219 12.93 -11.58 0.10
CA GLU A 219 14.13 -10.86 0.54
C GLU A 219 14.01 -9.36 0.21
N PRO A 220 14.61 -8.45 0.99
CA PRO A 220 14.63 -7.05 0.62
C PRO A 220 15.36 -6.85 -0.72
N LEU A 221 14.86 -5.93 -1.54
CA LEU A 221 15.43 -5.56 -2.83
C LEU A 221 16.68 -4.68 -2.71
N GLY A 222 16.83 -3.96 -1.60
CA GLY A 222 17.88 -2.94 -1.44
C GLY A 222 17.27 -1.57 -1.25
N VAL A 223 17.65 -0.60 -2.08
CA VAL A 223 17.02 0.72 -2.11
C VAL A 223 15.90 0.71 -3.14
N VAL A 224 14.69 1.05 -2.70
CA VAL A 224 13.52 1.22 -3.56
C VAL A 224 13.13 2.70 -3.63
N CYS A 225 12.30 3.06 -4.58
CA CYS A 225 11.79 4.41 -4.73
C CYS A 225 10.26 4.42 -4.76
N ALA A 226 9.66 5.50 -4.24
CA ALA A 226 8.27 5.82 -4.50
C ALA A 226 8.17 7.24 -5.06
N CYS A 227 7.41 7.43 -6.14
CA CYS A 227 7.07 8.74 -6.68
C CYS A 227 5.58 8.97 -6.41
N VAL A 228 5.24 9.98 -5.62
CA VAL A 228 3.92 10.08 -5.00
C VAL A 228 3.21 11.40 -5.24
N SER A 229 1.89 11.37 -5.33
CA SER A 229 1.02 12.52 -5.60
C SER A 229 0.76 13.39 -4.36
N TRP A 230 0.31 14.62 -4.62
CA TRP A 230 0.04 15.68 -3.64
C TRP A 230 -1.30 15.56 -2.89
N ASN A 231 -2.20 14.68 -3.31
CA ASN A 231 -3.58 14.72 -2.83
C ASN A 231 -3.74 14.25 -1.38
N TYR A 232 -2.90 13.32 -0.93
CA TYR A 232 -2.80 12.92 0.48
C TYR A 232 -1.33 12.93 0.92
N PRO A 233 -0.68 14.10 1.12
CA PRO A 233 0.77 14.18 1.19
C PRO A 233 1.37 13.42 2.37
N PHE A 234 0.66 13.27 3.50
CA PHE A 234 1.17 12.51 4.63
C PHE A 234 1.06 11.00 4.38
N HIS A 235 -0.13 10.53 4.01
CA HIS A 235 -0.36 9.12 3.71
C HIS A 235 0.51 8.64 2.54
N ASN A 236 0.52 9.37 1.44
CA ASN A 236 1.25 9.01 0.22
C ASN A 236 2.76 8.97 0.45
N LEU A 237 3.30 9.85 1.30
CA LEU A 237 4.71 9.82 1.67
C LEU A 237 5.03 8.61 2.55
N LEU A 238 4.26 8.38 3.63
CA LEU A 238 4.62 7.40 4.65
C LEU A 238 4.20 5.96 4.30
N CYS A 239 3.11 5.75 3.57
CA CYS A 239 2.62 4.43 3.22
C CYS A 239 3.68 3.54 2.53
N PRO A 240 4.37 3.99 1.46
CA PRO A 240 5.45 3.21 0.86
C PRO A 240 6.66 3.05 1.78
N ILE A 241 6.93 4.02 2.66
CA ILE A 241 8.02 3.93 3.64
C ILE A 241 7.75 2.80 4.63
N VAL A 242 6.56 2.74 5.21
CA VAL A 242 6.17 1.71 6.19
C VAL A 242 6.35 0.30 5.60
N SER A 243 5.86 0.06 4.37
CA SER A 243 6.05 -1.23 3.69
C SER A 243 7.52 -1.54 3.42
N SER A 244 8.28 -0.55 2.94
CA SER A 244 9.68 -0.74 2.52
C SER A 244 10.60 -1.04 3.71
N ILE A 245 10.52 -0.25 4.78
CA ILE A 245 11.36 -0.48 5.96
C ILE A 245 10.96 -1.78 6.66
N PHE A 246 9.68 -2.17 6.65
CA PHE A 246 9.27 -3.45 7.21
C PHE A 246 9.86 -4.64 6.43
N ALA A 247 9.84 -4.58 5.09
CA ALA A 247 10.46 -5.58 4.23
C ALA A 247 12.00 -5.63 4.35
N GLY A 248 12.63 -4.56 4.86
CA GLY A 248 14.08 -4.47 5.06
C GLY A 248 14.79 -3.64 4.00
N ASN A 249 14.06 -2.83 3.26
CA ASN A 249 14.57 -1.92 2.23
C ASN A 249 14.93 -0.55 2.81
N GLY A 250 15.83 0.15 2.13
CA GLY A 250 15.94 1.61 2.19
C GLY A 250 15.01 2.21 1.15
N ILE A 251 14.59 3.46 1.32
CA ILE A 251 13.64 4.08 0.41
C ILE A 251 13.91 5.57 0.17
N ILE A 252 13.82 5.97 -1.09
CA ILE A 252 13.76 7.36 -1.51
C ILE A 252 12.34 7.67 -2.00
N VAL A 253 11.66 8.63 -1.36
CA VAL A 253 10.34 9.07 -1.80
C VAL A 253 10.43 10.42 -2.50
N LYS A 254 10.07 10.47 -3.78
CA LYS A 254 9.90 11.72 -4.52
C LYS A 254 8.49 12.25 -4.28
N GLY A 255 8.38 13.25 -3.41
CA GLY A 255 7.14 13.99 -3.16
C GLY A 255 6.81 14.97 -4.28
N SER A 256 5.54 15.34 -4.38
CA SER A 256 5.07 16.39 -5.30
C SER A 256 5.54 17.77 -4.85
N GLU A 257 5.97 18.58 -5.82
CA GLU A 257 6.33 19.98 -5.64
C GLU A 257 5.17 20.84 -5.09
N ASN A 258 3.92 20.44 -5.34
CA ASN A 258 2.75 21.14 -4.79
C ASN A 258 2.58 20.98 -3.27
N THR A 259 3.24 20.01 -2.65
CA THR A 259 3.15 19.74 -1.21
C THR A 259 4.54 19.54 -0.60
N ALA A 260 5.52 20.29 -1.12
CA ALA A 260 6.92 20.14 -0.73
C ALA A 260 7.14 20.55 0.74
N TRP A 261 6.46 21.61 1.20
CA TRP A 261 6.60 22.14 2.55
C TRP A 261 6.25 21.11 3.63
N SER A 262 5.08 20.47 3.51
CA SER A 262 4.64 19.47 4.48
C SER A 262 5.48 18.19 4.37
N SER A 263 5.95 17.83 3.17
CA SER A 263 6.80 16.64 2.96
C SER A 263 8.10 16.72 3.78
N HIS A 264 8.74 17.89 3.87
CA HIS A 264 9.93 18.10 4.70
C HIS A 264 9.67 17.87 6.19
N TYR A 265 8.52 18.31 6.69
CA TYR A 265 8.12 18.03 8.07
C TYR A 265 7.82 16.54 8.26
N PHE A 266 7.05 15.94 7.35
CA PHE A 266 6.60 14.55 7.49
C PHE A 266 7.74 13.52 7.43
N ILE A 267 8.77 13.73 6.60
CA ILE A 267 9.92 12.82 6.57
C ILE A 267 10.70 12.84 7.90
N SER A 268 10.78 14.00 8.55
CA SER A 268 11.48 14.13 9.84
C SER A 268 10.83 13.28 10.95
N ILE A 269 9.52 13.05 10.88
CA ILE A 269 8.81 12.15 11.79
C ILE A 269 9.34 10.72 11.67
N VAL A 270 9.50 10.20 10.46
CA VAL A 270 10.01 8.84 10.26
C VAL A 270 11.49 8.73 10.65
N LYS A 271 12.30 9.73 10.27
CA LYS A 271 13.73 9.79 10.64
C LYS A 271 13.91 9.81 12.16
N GLY A 272 13.12 10.60 12.89
CA GLY A 272 13.15 10.61 14.36
C GLY A 272 12.73 9.28 14.98
N ALA A 273 11.77 8.56 14.40
CA ALA A 273 11.39 7.23 14.88
C ALA A 273 12.53 6.19 14.72
N LEU A 274 13.29 6.27 13.61
CA LEU A 274 14.47 5.43 13.36
C LEU A 274 15.57 5.75 14.38
N GLU A 275 15.91 7.03 14.53
CA GLU A 275 16.95 7.52 15.46
C GLU A 275 16.62 7.17 16.91
N ALA A 276 15.38 7.40 17.35
CA ALA A 276 14.93 7.07 18.69
C ALA A 276 15.00 5.55 18.99
N CYS A 277 14.92 4.72 17.95
CA CYS A 277 15.10 3.27 18.06
C CYS A 277 16.57 2.81 17.90
N GLY A 278 17.51 3.73 17.64
CA GLY A 278 18.93 3.43 17.47
C GLY A 278 19.33 2.98 16.07
N HIS A 279 18.56 3.37 15.04
CA HIS A 279 18.82 3.03 13.64
C HIS A 279 19.20 4.27 12.83
N ASN A 280 19.95 4.07 11.73
CA ASN A 280 20.37 5.15 10.86
C ASN A 280 19.17 5.75 10.11
N SER A 281 18.91 7.05 10.27
CA SER A 281 17.83 7.79 9.61
C SER A 281 18.03 7.99 8.12
N ASP A 282 19.26 7.88 7.61
CA ASP A 282 19.56 7.90 6.17
C ASP A 282 18.91 6.74 5.40
N LEU A 283 18.36 5.74 6.10
CA LEU A 283 17.57 4.66 5.51
C LEU A 283 16.41 5.18 4.66
N VAL A 284 15.84 6.33 5.06
CA VAL A 284 14.70 6.96 4.40
C VAL A 284 15.05 8.39 4.00
N GLU A 285 14.68 8.80 2.80
CA GLU A 285 14.79 10.20 2.38
C GLU A 285 13.56 10.63 1.59
N SER A 286 13.19 11.91 1.74
CA SER A 286 12.19 12.55 0.89
C SER A 286 12.88 13.57 0.02
N ILE A 287 12.69 13.46 -1.29
CA ILE A 287 13.22 14.40 -2.28
C ILE A 287 12.07 15.09 -3.01
N THR A 288 12.27 16.34 -3.36
CA THR A 288 11.38 17.07 -4.25
C THR A 288 12.23 17.68 -5.34
N CYS A 289 11.89 17.44 -6.59
CA CYS A 289 12.64 17.93 -7.74
C CYS A 289 11.70 18.28 -8.89
N TRP A 290 12.15 19.19 -9.76
CA TRP A 290 11.41 19.57 -10.95
C TRP A 290 11.30 18.40 -11.97
N PRO A 291 10.28 18.42 -12.85
CA PRO A 291 10.04 17.35 -13.81
C PRO A 291 11.22 17.00 -14.73
N ASP A 292 12.07 17.95 -15.06
CA ASP A 292 13.28 17.77 -15.90
C ASP A 292 14.39 17.00 -15.17
N VAL A 293 14.43 17.05 -13.83
CA VAL A 293 15.39 16.30 -13.00
C VAL A 293 14.87 14.91 -12.63
N ALA A 294 13.55 14.70 -12.59
CA ALA A 294 12.94 13.42 -12.19
C ALA A 294 13.41 12.17 -12.99
N PRO A 295 13.76 12.26 -14.30
CA PRO A 295 14.36 11.15 -15.04
C PRO A 295 15.67 10.63 -14.43
N HIS A 296 16.46 11.49 -13.79
CA HIS A 296 17.71 11.10 -13.12
C HIS A 296 17.43 10.05 -12.03
N LEU A 297 16.46 10.33 -11.14
CA LEU A 297 16.01 9.39 -10.10
C LEU A 297 15.42 8.11 -10.70
N THR A 298 14.48 8.25 -11.64
CA THR A 298 13.69 7.12 -12.14
C THR A 298 14.45 6.19 -13.07
N SER A 299 15.65 6.58 -13.52
CA SER A 299 16.57 5.72 -14.28
C SER A 299 17.85 5.37 -13.50
N HIS A 300 17.97 5.79 -12.23
CA HIS A 300 19.18 5.58 -11.44
C HIS A 300 19.38 4.09 -11.11
N SER A 301 20.52 3.51 -11.48
CA SER A 301 20.82 2.07 -11.32
C SER A 301 20.91 1.59 -9.86
N GLY A 302 21.03 2.51 -8.91
CA GLY A 302 20.95 2.22 -7.47
C GLY A 302 19.53 1.95 -6.94
N ILE A 303 18.48 2.19 -7.75
CA ILE A 303 17.08 1.91 -7.39
C ILE A 303 16.65 0.55 -7.93
N SER A 304 16.13 -0.30 -7.05
CA SER A 304 15.76 -1.68 -7.39
C SER A 304 14.28 -1.88 -7.74
N HIS A 305 13.42 -0.90 -7.41
CA HIS A 305 11.99 -0.90 -7.71
C HIS A 305 11.43 0.51 -7.59
N ILE A 306 10.44 0.88 -8.41
CA ILE A 306 9.71 2.15 -8.27
C ILE A 306 8.21 1.88 -8.13
N THR A 307 7.63 2.37 -7.03
CA THR A 307 6.17 2.54 -6.91
C THR A 307 5.80 3.94 -7.40
N PHE A 308 5.07 4.05 -8.50
CA PHE A 308 4.60 5.32 -9.04
C PHE A 308 3.10 5.48 -8.77
N ILE A 309 2.73 6.60 -8.15
CA ILE A 309 1.36 7.01 -7.85
C ILE A 309 1.13 8.39 -8.49
N GLY A 310 0.26 8.47 -9.49
CA GLY A 310 0.03 9.76 -10.18
C GLY A 310 -0.83 9.65 -11.43
N SER A 311 -0.57 10.54 -12.39
CA SER A 311 -1.38 10.62 -13.61
C SER A 311 -0.82 9.73 -14.74
N ARG A 312 -1.72 9.28 -15.63
CA ARG A 312 -1.37 8.44 -16.80
C ARG A 312 -0.27 9.05 -17.68
N PRO A 313 -0.31 10.34 -18.07
CA PRO A 313 0.75 10.92 -18.88
C PRO A 313 2.14 10.84 -18.21
N VAL A 314 2.21 11.12 -16.91
CA VAL A 314 3.47 11.07 -16.16
C VAL A 314 3.95 9.63 -16.01
N ALA A 315 3.05 8.66 -15.83
CA ALA A 315 3.38 7.24 -15.77
C ALA A 315 4.13 6.75 -17.01
N HIS A 316 3.74 7.21 -18.21
CA HIS A 316 4.45 6.89 -19.44
C HIS A 316 5.89 7.42 -19.44
N HIS A 317 6.11 8.64 -18.96
CA HIS A 317 7.46 9.21 -18.81
C HIS A 317 8.30 8.43 -17.79
N VAL A 318 7.72 8.04 -16.66
CA VAL A 318 8.40 7.22 -15.64
C VAL A 318 8.73 5.83 -16.18
N ALA A 319 7.80 5.19 -16.88
CA ALA A 319 8.03 3.88 -17.49
C ALA A 319 9.14 3.91 -18.54
N ALA A 320 9.13 4.92 -19.41
CA ALA A 320 10.20 5.13 -20.39
C ALA A 320 11.55 5.36 -19.71
N SER A 321 11.60 6.18 -18.64
CA SER A 321 12.82 6.44 -17.88
C SER A 321 13.37 5.19 -17.19
N ALA A 322 12.51 4.46 -16.46
CA ALA A 322 12.86 3.25 -15.72
C ALA A 322 13.38 2.12 -16.61
N SER A 323 12.92 2.06 -17.87
CA SER A 323 13.38 1.07 -18.84
C SER A 323 14.89 1.15 -19.13
N LYS A 324 15.51 2.33 -18.96
CA LYS A 324 16.96 2.52 -19.19
C LYS A 324 17.81 1.66 -18.26
N SER A 325 17.33 1.42 -17.04
CA SER A 325 17.99 0.59 -16.01
C SER A 325 17.19 -0.68 -15.69
N LEU A 326 16.18 -1.01 -16.51
CA LEU A 326 15.29 -2.16 -16.34
C LEU A 326 14.66 -2.25 -14.95
N ILE A 327 14.30 -1.10 -14.36
CA ILE A 327 13.76 -1.04 -13.01
C ILE A 327 12.29 -1.49 -13.04
N PRO A 328 11.89 -2.50 -12.24
CA PRO A 328 10.50 -2.94 -12.17
C PRO A 328 9.63 -1.87 -11.52
N LEU A 329 8.37 -1.76 -12.00
CA LEU A 329 7.42 -0.74 -11.59
C LEU A 329 6.17 -1.34 -10.94
N CYS A 330 5.66 -0.69 -9.91
CA CYS A 330 4.26 -0.76 -9.52
C CYS A 330 3.62 0.57 -9.90
N ILE A 331 2.61 0.56 -10.77
CA ILE A 331 1.99 1.78 -11.30
C ILE A 331 0.54 1.86 -10.82
N GLU A 332 0.24 2.89 -10.03
CA GLU A 332 -1.08 3.24 -9.51
C GLU A 332 -1.49 4.58 -10.13
N LEU A 333 -2.61 4.59 -10.85
CA LEU A 333 -3.06 5.75 -11.58
C LEU A 333 -4.52 6.01 -11.28
N GLY A 334 -4.92 7.24 -11.58
CA GLY A 334 -6.28 7.72 -11.41
C GLY A 334 -7.40 6.83 -11.95
N GLY A 335 -8.62 7.18 -11.56
CA GLY A 335 -9.82 6.42 -11.82
C GLY A 335 -10.91 7.26 -12.50
N LYS A 336 -11.89 6.56 -13.05
CA LYS A 336 -13.22 7.12 -13.33
C LYS A 336 -14.26 6.23 -12.65
N ASP A 337 -14.01 6.01 -11.37
CA ASP A 337 -14.66 4.99 -10.54
C ASP A 337 -16.17 5.16 -10.56
N ALA A 338 -16.85 4.06 -10.87
CA ALA A 338 -18.30 4.02 -11.01
C ALA A 338 -18.96 3.52 -9.73
N ALA A 339 -20.02 4.17 -9.30
CA ALA A 339 -20.95 3.68 -8.30
C ALA A 339 -22.28 3.30 -8.95
N ILE A 340 -22.53 1.99 -9.11
CA ILE A 340 -23.80 1.47 -9.64
C ILE A 340 -24.83 1.42 -8.51
N ILE A 341 -25.98 2.08 -8.71
CA ILE A 341 -27.07 2.13 -7.74
C ILE A 341 -28.25 1.33 -8.26
N LEU A 342 -28.53 0.20 -7.60
CA LEU A 342 -29.67 -0.66 -7.92
C LEU A 342 -30.99 -0.02 -7.48
N ASP A 343 -32.12 -0.55 -7.99
CA ASP A 343 -33.45 -0.01 -7.69
C ASP A 343 -33.97 -0.37 -6.29
N ASP A 344 -33.38 -1.39 -5.66
CA ASP A 344 -33.82 -1.94 -4.37
C ASP A 344 -33.13 -1.29 -3.15
N ILE A 345 -32.74 -0.02 -3.31
CA ILE A 345 -32.14 0.78 -2.24
C ILE A 345 -33.16 1.03 -1.13
N PRO A 346 -32.87 0.59 0.11
CA PRO A 346 -33.81 0.71 1.21
C PRO A 346 -33.90 2.13 1.77
N ASN A 347 -32.80 2.86 1.75
CA ASN A 347 -32.72 4.18 2.36
C ASN A 347 -31.84 5.10 1.52
N VAL A 348 -32.49 5.93 0.73
CA VAL A 348 -31.84 6.91 -0.14
C VAL A 348 -31.14 8.02 0.67
N ASN A 349 -31.58 8.32 1.89
CA ASN A 349 -30.88 9.29 2.75
C ASN A 349 -29.50 8.78 3.16
N ILE A 350 -29.41 7.52 3.62
CA ILE A 350 -28.13 6.90 3.97
C ILE A 350 -27.24 6.82 2.74
N LEU A 351 -27.77 6.35 1.60
CA LEU A 351 -27.03 6.31 0.35
C LEU A 351 -26.52 7.70 -0.04
N SER A 352 -27.34 8.74 0.04
CA SER A 352 -26.93 10.10 -0.30
C SER A 352 -25.75 10.57 0.55
N SER A 353 -25.72 10.27 1.85
CA SER A 353 -24.57 10.61 2.71
C SER A 353 -23.28 9.91 2.28
N ILE A 354 -23.38 8.63 1.87
CA ILE A 354 -22.23 7.87 1.36
C ILE A 354 -21.75 8.47 0.04
N LEU A 355 -22.66 8.74 -0.91
CA LEU A 355 -22.32 9.32 -2.20
C LEU A 355 -21.73 10.72 -2.07
N MET A 356 -22.27 11.57 -1.17
CA MET A 356 -21.72 12.90 -0.90
C MET A 356 -20.27 12.81 -0.41
N ARG A 357 -19.96 11.87 0.50
CA ARG A 357 -18.58 11.66 0.95
C ARG A 357 -17.72 11.07 -0.17
N GLY A 358 -18.23 10.08 -0.90
CA GLY A 358 -17.50 9.41 -1.97
C GLY A 358 -17.13 10.33 -3.12
N VAL A 359 -17.99 11.31 -3.45
CA VAL A 359 -17.70 12.32 -4.46
C VAL A 359 -16.86 13.45 -3.86
N PHE A 360 -17.34 14.16 -2.82
CA PHE A 360 -16.77 15.47 -2.45
C PHE A 360 -15.60 15.43 -1.45
N GLN A 361 -15.24 14.28 -0.89
CA GLN A 361 -14.10 14.17 0.04
C GLN A 361 -12.83 14.80 -0.58
N SER A 362 -12.21 15.73 0.16
CA SER A 362 -11.01 16.44 -0.28
C SER A 362 -11.19 17.18 -1.62
N ALA A 363 -12.38 17.75 -1.85
CA ALA A 363 -12.78 18.38 -3.12
C ALA A 363 -12.66 17.43 -4.33
N SER A 364 -12.96 16.15 -4.11
CA SER A 364 -12.88 15.05 -5.09
C SER A 364 -11.47 14.73 -5.60
N GLN A 365 -10.43 15.25 -4.95
CA GLN A 365 -9.04 14.93 -5.29
C GLN A 365 -8.63 13.60 -4.66
N ASN A 366 -9.31 12.52 -5.02
CA ASN A 366 -9.12 11.18 -4.49
C ASN A 366 -9.22 10.15 -5.62
N CYS A 367 -8.19 9.33 -5.83
CA CYS A 367 -8.14 8.38 -6.95
C CYS A 367 -9.27 7.34 -6.90
N VAL A 368 -9.68 6.94 -5.70
CA VAL A 368 -10.84 6.04 -5.47
C VAL A 368 -12.11 6.78 -5.06
N GLY A 369 -12.15 8.09 -5.32
CA GLY A 369 -13.36 8.89 -5.22
C GLY A 369 -14.38 8.44 -6.27
N ILE A 370 -15.66 8.53 -5.93
CA ILE A 370 -16.73 8.25 -6.90
C ILE A 370 -16.73 9.38 -7.93
N GLU A 371 -16.48 9.03 -9.18
CA GLU A 371 -16.44 9.99 -10.31
C GLU A 371 -17.67 9.87 -11.21
N ARG A 372 -18.39 8.73 -11.14
CA ARG A 372 -19.65 8.50 -11.87
C ARG A 372 -20.64 7.72 -11.02
N VAL A 373 -21.82 8.28 -10.81
CA VAL A 373 -22.94 7.56 -10.19
C VAL A 373 -23.88 7.10 -11.30
N ILE A 374 -24.06 5.79 -11.44
CA ILE A 374 -24.89 5.16 -12.47
C ILE A 374 -26.11 4.57 -11.78
N ALA A 375 -27.27 5.19 -11.95
CA ALA A 375 -28.48 4.81 -11.22
C ALA A 375 -29.52 4.15 -12.12
N LEU A 376 -30.14 3.09 -11.60
CA LEU A 376 -31.27 2.42 -12.24
C LEU A 376 -32.56 3.28 -12.21
N PRO A 377 -33.56 2.98 -13.06
CA PRO A 377 -34.65 3.91 -13.35
C PRO A 377 -35.50 4.33 -12.15
N LYS A 378 -35.73 3.47 -11.15
CA LYS A 378 -36.60 3.79 -10.00
C LYS A 378 -35.87 4.62 -8.95
N VAL A 379 -34.57 4.41 -8.75
CA VAL A 379 -33.78 5.16 -7.77
C VAL A 379 -33.31 6.50 -8.30
N TYR A 380 -33.09 6.63 -9.62
CA TYR A 380 -32.63 7.87 -10.28
C TYR A 380 -33.37 9.15 -9.85
N PRO A 381 -34.71 9.28 -10.01
CA PRO A 381 -35.40 10.53 -9.65
C PRO A 381 -35.33 10.83 -8.14
N ARG A 382 -35.24 9.81 -7.30
CA ARG A 382 -35.10 9.98 -5.84
C ARG A 382 -33.73 10.56 -5.49
N LEU A 383 -32.68 10.15 -6.21
CA LEU A 383 -31.33 10.67 -6.05
C LEU A 383 -31.23 12.12 -6.53
N VAL A 384 -31.80 12.46 -7.68
CA VAL A 384 -31.80 13.84 -8.20
C VAL A 384 -32.34 14.81 -7.13
N ASN A 385 -33.54 14.53 -6.61
CA ASN A 385 -34.21 15.40 -5.64
C ASN A 385 -33.38 15.61 -4.35
N ILE A 386 -32.82 14.54 -3.78
CA ILE A 386 -32.08 14.66 -2.51
C ILE A 386 -30.69 15.27 -2.70
N LEU A 387 -30.02 14.97 -3.81
CA LEU A 387 -28.66 15.43 -4.05
C LEU A 387 -28.63 16.91 -4.39
N GLU A 388 -29.60 17.40 -5.16
CA GLU A 388 -29.69 18.83 -5.49
C GLU A 388 -29.75 19.69 -4.21
N GLU A 389 -30.65 19.35 -3.29
CA GLU A 389 -30.81 20.10 -2.03
C GLU A 389 -29.56 20.01 -1.14
N ARG A 390 -28.91 18.84 -1.08
CA ARG A 390 -27.72 18.65 -0.25
C ARG A 390 -26.48 19.34 -0.81
N ILE A 391 -26.28 19.30 -2.12
CA ILE A 391 -25.09 19.86 -2.77
C ILE A 391 -25.12 21.39 -2.73
N LYS A 392 -26.30 22.01 -2.87
CA LYS A 392 -26.47 23.47 -2.72
C LYS A 392 -26.00 24.02 -1.37
N LEU A 393 -26.02 23.19 -0.33
CA LEU A 393 -25.69 23.58 1.05
C LEU A 393 -24.20 23.41 1.39
N LEU A 394 -23.40 22.80 0.52
CA LEU A 394 -21.97 22.61 0.80
C LEU A 394 -21.26 23.95 0.89
N ARG A 395 -20.45 24.12 1.94
CA ARG A 395 -19.67 25.33 2.21
C ARG A 395 -18.19 25.10 1.87
N PRO A 396 -17.68 25.65 0.75
CA PRO A 396 -16.25 25.69 0.48
C PRO A 396 -15.56 26.63 1.46
N GLY A 397 -14.39 26.25 1.98
CA GLY A 397 -13.64 27.12 2.90
C GLY A 397 -12.27 26.57 3.32
N SER A 398 -11.57 27.35 4.15
CA SER A 398 -10.26 26.99 4.69
C SER A 398 -10.37 26.46 6.11
N ILE A 399 -9.41 25.62 6.53
CA ILE A 399 -9.23 25.22 7.93
C ILE A 399 -9.10 26.42 8.90
N LEU A 400 -8.72 27.59 8.40
CA LEU A 400 -8.57 28.80 9.19
C LEU A 400 -9.89 29.57 9.42
N ASP A 401 -10.98 29.18 8.77
CA ASP A 401 -12.28 29.89 8.85
C ASP A 401 -13.20 29.41 9.98
N GLY A 402 -12.81 28.34 10.70
CA GLY A 402 -13.61 27.69 11.75
C GLY A 402 -14.11 26.30 11.36
N ASP A 403 -15.07 25.76 12.11
CA ASP A 403 -15.53 24.37 12.01
C ASP A 403 -16.63 24.14 10.95
N GLU A 404 -17.11 25.20 10.30
CA GLU A 404 -18.22 25.18 9.36
C GLU A 404 -17.78 25.05 7.89
N VAL A 405 -16.87 24.12 7.61
CA VAL A 405 -16.32 23.89 6.26
C VAL A 405 -16.59 22.45 5.82
N ASP A 406 -17.31 22.30 4.71
CA ASP A 406 -17.69 20.99 4.17
C ASP A 406 -16.79 20.55 3.00
N CYS A 407 -16.21 21.50 2.26
CA CYS A 407 -15.33 21.25 1.11
C CYS A 407 -14.08 22.13 1.17
N GLY A 408 -12.91 21.53 1.01
CA GLY A 408 -11.64 22.25 0.93
C GLY A 408 -11.41 22.93 -0.42
N ALA A 409 -10.24 23.55 -0.56
CA ALA A 409 -9.76 24.04 -1.85
C ALA A 409 -9.14 22.91 -2.68
N MET A 410 -9.13 23.11 -3.99
CA MET A 410 -8.30 22.33 -4.90
C MET A 410 -6.83 22.73 -4.76
N ILE A 411 -5.91 21.83 -5.10
CA ILE A 411 -4.46 22.09 -4.97
C ILE A 411 -4.00 23.26 -5.85
N SER A 412 -4.65 23.45 -7.01
CA SER A 412 -4.32 24.47 -7.99
C SER A 412 -5.52 24.79 -8.88
N SER A 413 -5.49 25.95 -9.53
CA SER A 413 -6.49 26.38 -10.51
C SER A 413 -6.22 25.89 -11.94
N ALA A 414 -5.12 25.16 -12.18
CA ALA A 414 -4.64 24.80 -13.51
C ALA A 414 -5.64 23.95 -14.33
N GLY A 415 -6.53 23.21 -13.66
CA GLY A 415 -7.56 22.39 -14.30
C GLY A 415 -8.89 23.10 -14.58
N PHE A 416 -9.07 24.35 -14.13
CA PHE A 416 -10.41 24.96 -14.08
C PHE A 416 -10.99 25.23 -15.47
N ASP A 417 -10.22 25.75 -16.42
CA ASP A 417 -10.73 26.03 -17.78
C ASP A 417 -11.20 24.75 -18.48
N LYS A 418 -10.40 23.67 -18.36
CA LYS A 418 -10.75 22.36 -18.93
C LYS A 418 -12.00 21.76 -18.28
N LEU A 419 -12.16 21.97 -16.97
CA LEU A 419 -13.34 21.51 -16.25
C LEU A 419 -14.60 22.25 -16.70
N GLU A 420 -14.54 23.58 -16.84
CA GLU A 420 -15.64 24.40 -17.36
C GLU A 420 -15.98 24.00 -18.80
N GLU A 421 -14.98 23.71 -19.64
CA GLU A 421 -15.16 23.17 -20.99
C GLU A 421 -15.91 21.83 -20.99
N TRP A 422 -15.52 20.89 -20.14
CA TRP A 422 -16.18 19.57 -20.07
C TRP A 422 -17.61 19.63 -19.54
N ILE A 423 -17.87 20.52 -18.58
CA ILE A 423 -19.23 20.80 -18.10
C ILE A 423 -20.06 21.41 -19.22
N HIS A 424 -19.49 22.34 -19.99
CA HIS A 424 -20.15 22.95 -21.13
C HIS A 424 -20.46 21.92 -22.24
N ASP A 425 -19.52 21.05 -22.60
CA ASP A 425 -19.73 19.93 -23.53
C ASP A 425 -20.91 19.04 -23.11
N ALA A 426 -20.95 18.67 -21.82
CA ALA A 426 -22.03 17.85 -21.29
C ALA A 426 -23.40 18.55 -21.42
N VAL A 427 -23.48 19.84 -21.07
CA VAL A 427 -24.73 20.62 -21.19
C VAL A 427 -25.17 20.79 -22.64
N GLN A 428 -24.24 21.05 -23.56
CA GLN A 428 -24.54 21.11 -25.00
C GLN A 428 -25.10 19.79 -25.55
N LYS A 429 -24.65 18.66 -25.00
CA LYS A 429 -25.10 17.31 -25.36
C LYS A 429 -26.35 16.84 -24.59
N GLY A 430 -26.96 17.70 -23.78
CA GLY A 430 -28.25 17.44 -23.13
C GLY A 430 -28.21 17.11 -21.64
N ALA A 431 -27.02 17.09 -21.01
CA ALA A 431 -26.95 17.04 -19.55
C ALA A 431 -27.46 18.34 -18.93
N LYS A 432 -27.80 18.31 -17.64
CA LYS A 432 -28.25 19.50 -16.89
C LYS A 432 -27.33 19.74 -15.70
N CYS A 433 -26.82 20.97 -15.60
CA CYS A 433 -26.10 21.46 -14.43
C CYS A 433 -27.10 22.07 -13.45
N LEU A 434 -27.46 21.33 -12.39
CA LEU A 434 -28.45 21.79 -11.40
C LEU A 434 -27.83 22.69 -10.32
N VAL A 435 -26.56 22.46 -10.00
CA VAL A 435 -25.82 23.18 -8.96
C VAL A 435 -24.39 23.40 -9.45
N GLY A 436 -23.81 24.56 -9.13
CA GLY A 436 -22.39 24.84 -9.37
C GLY A 436 -22.05 25.04 -10.85
N GLY A 437 -21.00 24.36 -11.31
CA GLY A 437 -20.57 24.33 -12.70
C GLY A 437 -19.52 25.38 -13.08
N LYS A 438 -18.93 26.06 -12.09
CA LYS A 438 -18.01 27.19 -12.31
C LYS A 438 -17.02 27.39 -11.17
N ARG A 439 -15.98 28.19 -11.44
CA ARG A 439 -15.07 28.73 -10.42
C ARG A 439 -15.83 29.41 -9.26
N TYR A 440 -15.37 29.18 -8.03
CA TYR A 440 -15.93 29.80 -6.83
C TYR A 440 -14.98 30.85 -6.27
N LEU A 441 -15.36 32.12 -6.33
CA LEU A 441 -14.60 33.21 -5.72
C LEU A 441 -14.96 33.29 -4.23
N HIS A 442 -14.12 32.71 -3.38
CA HIS A 442 -14.38 32.68 -1.94
C HIS A 442 -14.35 34.10 -1.35
N PRO A 443 -15.40 34.53 -0.62
CA PRO A 443 -15.53 35.93 -0.19
C PRO A 443 -14.43 36.37 0.79
N LYS A 444 -13.92 35.45 1.64
CA LYS A 444 -12.81 35.73 2.56
C LYS A 444 -11.43 35.42 1.98
N HIS A 445 -11.36 34.57 0.97
CA HIS A 445 -10.11 33.98 0.46
C HIS A 445 -10.07 34.07 -1.07
N PRO A 446 -10.06 35.29 -1.65
CA PRO A 446 -10.12 35.48 -3.10
C PRO A 446 -8.89 34.92 -3.85
N LYS A 447 -7.81 34.61 -3.13
CA LYS A 447 -6.58 33.98 -3.65
C LYS A 447 -6.58 32.45 -3.54
N GLY A 448 -7.64 31.85 -2.99
CA GLY A 448 -7.77 30.39 -2.88
C GLY A 448 -8.32 29.74 -4.15
N HIS A 449 -7.98 28.48 -4.34
CA HIS A 449 -8.35 27.70 -5.53
C HIS A 449 -9.63 26.90 -5.30
N TYR A 450 -10.79 27.53 -5.44
CA TYR A 450 -12.08 26.86 -5.23
C TYR A 450 -12.85 26.68 -6.54
N PHE A 451 -13.41 25.48 -6.72
CA PHE A 451 -14.42 25.19 -7.72
C PHE A 451 -15.74 24.89 -7.01
N SER A 452 -16.86 25.38 -7.53
CA SER A 452 -18.15 25.18 -6.87
C SER A 452 -18.54 23.70 -6.87
N PRO A 453 -19.00 23.14 -5.73
CA PRO A 453 -19.61 21.82 -5.73
C PRO A 453 -20.72 21.73 -6.79
N THR A 454 -20.56 20.80 -7.71
CA THR A 454 -21.33 20.75 -8.95
C THR A 454 -22.19 19.50 -9.00
N LEU A 455 -23.43 19.62 -9.48
CA LEU A 455 -24.30 18.48 -9.79
C LEU A 455 -24.67 18.51 -11.27
N LEU A 456 -24.16 17.53 -12.01
CA LEU A 456 -24.54 17.24 -13.39
C LEU A 456 -25.41 15.99 -13.44
N ILE A 457 -26.61 16.12 -14.00
CA ILE A 457 -27.53 15.01 -14.23
C ILE A 457 -27.74 14.77 -15.72
N ASP A 458 -28.34 13.63 -16.05
CA ASP A 458 -28.62 13.20 -17.42
C ASP A 458 -27.33 13.09 -18.27
N VAL A 459 -26.20 12.77 -17.62
CA VAL A 459 -24.91 12.60 -18.30
C VAL A 459 -24.88 11.26 -19.03
N THR A 460 -24.45 11.28 -20.30
CA THR A 460 -24.33 10.10 -21.16
C THR A 460 -22.86 9.69 -21.35
N PRO A 461 -22.58 8.43 -21.75
CA PRO A 461 -21.21 7.95 -21.89
C PRO A 461 -20.33 8.68 -22.92
N ASP A 462 -20.90 9.37 -23.91
CA ASP A 462 -20.19 10.10 -24.97
C ASP A 462 -19.77 11.54 -24.59
N MET A 463 -20.15 12.00 -23.39
CA MET A 463 -19.75 13.31 -22.87
C MET A 463 -18.34 13.25 -22.30
N LEU A 464 -17.55 14.32 -22.49
CA LEU A 464 -16.16 14.37 -22.05
C LEU A 464 -16.02 14.18 -20.53
N ILE A 465 -16.94 14.75 -19.75
CA ILE A 465 -16.99 14.64 -18.29
C ILE A 465 -17.20 13.20 -17.80
N ALA A 466 -17.81 12.33 -18.61
CA ALA A 466 -18.01 10.91 -18.29
C ALA A 466 -16.76 10.06 -18.57
N GLN A 467 -15.90 10.50 -19.48
CA GLN A 467 -14.75 9.72 -19.95
C GLN A 467 -13.43 10.11 -19.29
N ASN A 468 -13.31 11.36 -18.83
CA ASN A 468 -12.07 11.89 -18.27
C ASN A 468 -12.16 12.03 -16.74
N GLU A 469 -11.11 11.64 -16.03
CA GLU A 469 -10.95 11.89 -14.59
C GLU A 469 -10.98 13.41 -14.34
N THR A 470 -11.88 13.85 -13.45
CA THR A 470 -12.06 15.28 -13.16
C THR A 470 -11.17 15.72 -12.02
N PHE A 471 -11.04 14.87 -11.00
CA PHE A 471 -10.31 15.17 -9.79
C PHE A 471 -10.74 16.51 -9.17
N ALA A 472 -12.03 16.81 -9.26
CA ALA A 472 -12.66 18.10 -8.95
C ALA A 472 -14.09 17.89 -8.42
N PRO A 473 -14.67 18.82 -7.65
CA PRO A 473 -15.93 18.62 -6.91
C PRO A 473 -17.17 18.59 -7.83
N VAL A 474 -17.28 17.56 -8.66
CA VAL A 474 -18.34 17.35 -9.66
C VAL A 474 -19.02 16.01 -9.44
N PHE A 475 -20.30 16.08 -9.08
CA PHE A 475 -21.18 14.93 -8.99
C PHE A 475 -21.79 14.64 -10.36
N VAL A 476 -21.32 13.58 -11.02
CA VAL A 476 -21.87 13.09 -12.30
C VAL A 476 -22.90 12.00 -12.04
N LEU A 477 -24.16 12.26 -12.39
CA LEU A 477 -25.25 11.30 -12.30
C LEU A 477 -25.73 10.86 -13.69
N MET A 478 -25.63 9.55 -13.93
CA MET A 478 -25.96 8.88 -15.19
C MET A 478 -27.15 7.95 -14.97
N LYS A 479 -27.95 7.75 -16.01
CA LYS A 479 -29.10 6.83 -15.99
C LYS A 479 -28.75 5.57 -16.75
N ALA A 480 -29.06 4.42 -16.17
CA ALA A 480 -29.00 3.12 -16.84
C ALA A 480 -30.40 2.52 -17.01
N GLY A 481 -30.60 1.73 -18.06
CA GLY A 481 -31.85 1.01 -18.33
C GLY A 481 -32.06 -0.17 -17.38
N ASP A 482 -31.01 -0.94 -17.13
CA ASP A 482 -31.00 -2.09 -16.22
C ASP A 482 -29.58 -2.37 -15.68
N VAL A 483 -29.41 -3.49 -14.96
CA VAL A 483 -28.12 -3.89 -14.38
C VAL A 483 -27.05 -4.16 -15.44
N HIS A 484 -27.42 -4.73 -16.60
CA HIS A 484 -26.47 -4.99 -17.67
C HIS A 484 -25.97 -3.70 -18.30
N ASP A 485 -26.89 -2.80 -18.64
CA ASP A 485 -26.56 -1.47 -19.15
C ASP A 485 -25.70 -0.68 -18.15
N ALA A 486 -26.00 -0.75 -16.85
CA ALA A 486 -25.18 -0.12 -15.81
C ALA A 486 -23.74 -0.65 -15.77
N ILE A 487 -23.55 -1.95 -15.96
CA ILE A 487 -22.22 -2.59 -16.04
C ILE A 487 -21.49 -2.14 -17.32
N ASP A 488 -22.19 -2.07 -18.45
CA ASP A 488 -21.62 -1.61 -19.72
C ASP A 488 -21.14 -0.15 -19.62
N ILE A 489 -21.99 0.73 -19.05
CA ILE A 489 -21.63 2.13 -18.78
C ILE A 489 -20.42 2.19 -17.84
N ALA A 490 -20.41 1.43 -16.74
CA ALA A 490 -19.31 1.41 -15.79
C ALA A 490 -17.99 0.99 -16.47
N ASN A 491 -18.03 -0.03 -17.32
CA ASN A 491 -16.88 -0.57 -18.03
C ASN A 491 -16.42 0.27 -19.23
N GLY A 492 -17.26 1.18 -19.72
CA GLY A 492 -17.08 1.98 -20.93
C GLY A 492 -16.07 3.14 -20.85
N THR A 493 -15.13 3.10 -19.90
CA THR A 493 -14.02 4.06 -19.80
C THR A 493 -12.68 3.34 -19.95
N GLU A 494 -11.58 4.06 -20.19
CA GLU A 494 -10.24 3.45 -20.22
C GLU A 494 -9.73 3.05 -18.83
N PHE A 495 -10.33 3.62 -17.78
CA PHE A 495 -9.96 3.40 -16.39
C PHE A 495 -10.48 2.06 -15.86
N GLY A 496 -9.95 1.68 -14.68
CA GLY A 496 -10.30 0.45 -13.98
C GLY A 496 -9.64 0.37 -12.61
N LEU A 497 -9.68 1.44 -11.82
CA LEU A 497 -9.10 1.45 -10.48
C LEU A 497 -10.03 0.76 -9.48
N GLY A 498 -11.06 1.47 -9.03
CA GLY A 498 -12.07 0.98 -8.12
C GLY A 498 -13.48 1.05 -8.71
N GLY A 499 -14.45 0.63 -7.91
CA GLY A 499 -15.86 0.72 -8.25
C GLY A 499 -16.74 0.26 -7.11
N SER A 500 -18.01 0.64 -7.17
CA SER A 500 -18.98 0.36 -6.12
C SER A 500 -20.31 -0.10 -6.69
N VAL A 501 -21.01 -0.92 -5.92
CA VAL A 501 -22.41 -1.29 -6.20
C VAL A 501 -23.24 -1.21 -4.92
N PHE A 502 -24.41 -0.59 -5.00
CA PHE A 502 -25.31 -0.39 -3.87
C PHE A 502 -26.67 -1.04 -4.14
N GLY A 503 -27.17 -1.84 -3.20
CA GLY A 503 -28.44 -2.56 -3.30
C GLY A 503 -28.57 -3.71 -2.30
N ARG A 504 -29.65 -4.49 -2.41
CA ARG A 504 -29.91 -5.68 -1.55
C ARG A 504 -29.95 -6.99 -2.32
N ASN A 505 -30.23 -6.94 -3.63
CA ASN A 505 -30.37 -8.10 -4.47
C ASN A 505 -29.00 -8.77 -4.65
N LYS A 506 -28.78 -9.85 -3.92
CA LYS A 506 -27.51 -10.61 -3.96
C LYS A 506 -27.12 -11.04 -5.37
N ARG A 507 -28.08 -11.39 -6.22
CA ARG A 507 -27.79 -11.82 -7.60
C ARG A 507 -27.20 -10.66 -8.40
N ASP A 508 -27.82 -9.50 -8.34
CA ASP A 508 -27.38 -8.32 -9.08
C ASP A 508 -26.06 -7.77 -8.52
N LEU A 509 -25.91 -7.75 -7.18
CA LEU A 509 -24.66 -7.37 -6.52
C LEU A 509 -23.50 -8.27 -6.99
N GLN A 510 -23.68 -9.59 -6.98
CA GLN A 510 -22.65 -10.53 -7.42
C GLN A 510 -22.38 -10.43 -8.92
N LYS A 511 -23.41 -10.20 -9.73
CA LYS A 511 -23.24 -9.97 -11.16
C LYS A 511 -22.34 -8.76 -11.41
N VAL A 512 -22.61 -7.64 -10.74
CA VAL A 512 -21.77 -6.43 -10.86
C VAL A 512 -20.34 -6.69 -10.40
N VAL A 513 -20.13 -7.36 -9.26
CA VAL A 513 -18.78 -7.69 -8.77
C VAL A 513 -17.99 -8.55 -9.76
N GLN A 514 -18.64 -9.50 -10.45
CA GLN A 514 -17.99 -10.39 -11.40
C GLN A 514 -17.69 -9.74 -12.74
N GLU A 515 -18.57 -8.85 -13.21
CA GLU A 515 -18.51 -8.31 -14.58
C GLU A 515 -17.88 -6.90 -14.65
N MET A 516 -17.77 -6.19 -13.52
CA MET A 516 -17.06 -4.90 -13.46
C MET A 516 -15.56 -5.10 -13.66
N LYS A 517 -14.98 -4.36 -14.62
CA LYS A 517 -13.56 -4.41 -15.00
C LYS A 517 -12.77 -3.36 -14.21
N SER A 518 -12.60 -3.60 -12.92
CA SER A 518 -11.78 -2.77 -12.04
C SER A 518 -10.81 -3.63 -11.22
N GLY A 519 -9.81 -2.99 -10.62
CA GLY A 519 -8.90 -3.67 -9.69
C GLY A 519 -9.57 -4.01 -8.36
N MET A 520 -10.58 -3.22 -7.96
CA MET A 520 -11.27 -3.33 -6.68
C MET A 520 -12.77 -3.01 -6.85
N VAL A 521 -13.66 -3.73 -6.16
CA VAL A 521 -15.12 -3.49 -6.15
C VAL A 521 -15.68 -3.56 -4.73
N SER A 522 -16.46 -2.56 -4.33
CA SER A 522 -17.07 -2.43 -3.01
C SER A 522 -18.56 -2.64 -3.10
N VAL A 523 -19.11 -3.43 -2.19
CA VAL A 523 -20.55 -3.71 -2.12
C VAL A 523 -21.12 -2.93 -0.94
N ASN A 524 -22.06 -2.04 -1.24
CA ASN A 524 -22.70 -1.12 -0.29
C ASN A 524 -21.73 -0.18 0.43
N ASP A 525 -20.61 0.15 -0.20
CA ASP A 525 -19.59 1.07 0.30
C ASP A 525 -18.73 1.65 -0.84
N PHE A 526 -17.80 2.56 -0.55
CA PHE A 526 -16.83 3.11 -1.53
C PHE A 526 -15.45 3.24 -0.89
N GLY A 527 -14.37 3.05 -1.67
CA GLY A 527 -12.99 3.35 -1.26
C GLY A 527 -12.44 2.60 -0.03
N VAL A 528 -13.21 1.71 0.61
CA VAL A 528 -12.84 1.04 1.87
C VAL A 528 -11.66 0.09 1.79
N TYR A 529 -11.11 -0.18 0.60
CA TYR A 529 -9.87 -0.96 0.44
C TYR A 529 -8.67 -0.28 1.13
N TYR A 530 -8.69 1.05 1.26
CA TYR A 530 -7.68 1.79 2.06
C TYR A 530 -7.86 1.65 3.57
N LEU A 531 -9.02 1.19 4.05
CA LEU A 531 -9.23 0.84 5.45
C LEU A 531 -9.00 -0.65 5.69
N ASN A 532 -9.37 -1.51 4.75
CA ASN A 532 -9.06 -2.93 4.84
C ASN A 532 -7.69 -3.23 4.24
N GLN A 533 -6.66 -2.99 5.04
CA GLN A 533 -5.25 -3.11 4.65
C GLN A 533 -4.78 -4.54 4.36
N SER A 534 -5.66 -5.54 4.52
CA SER A 534 -5.41 -6.90 4.05
C SER A 534 -5.69 -7.09 2.56
N LEU A 535 -6.49 -6.21 1.95
CA LEU A 535 -6.81 -6.27 0.53
C LEU A 535 -5.69 -5.66 -0.33
N PRO A 536 -5.42 -6.24 -1.51
CA PRO A 536 -4.53 -5.63 -2.48
C PRO A 536 -5.16 -4.34 -3.03
N PHE A 537 -4.35 -3.31 -3.21
CA PHE A 537 -4.76 -2.04 -3.81
C PHE A 537 -4.01 -1.79 -5.11
N GLY A 538 -4.75 -1.47 -6.17
CA GLY A 538 -4.24 -1.03 -7.47
C GLY A 538 -5.20 -1.37 -8.60
N GLY A 539 -5.08 -0.67 -9.74
CA GLY A 539 -6.01 -0.77 -10.85
C GLY A 539 -5.69 -1.86 -11.89
N VAL A 540 -6.49 -1.84 -12.94
CA VAL A 540 -6.27 -2.55 -14.22
C VAL A 540 -6.52 -1.56 -15.38
N LYS A 541 -6.28 -1.99 -16.62
CA LYS A 541 -6.46 -1.16 -17.83
C LYS A 541 -5.61 0.12 -17.75
N GLY A 542 -6.20 1.29 -18.01
CA GLY A 542 -5.53 2.59 -17.92
C GLY A 542 -5.19 3.04 -16.51
N SER A 543 -5.66 2.35 -15.46
CA SER A 543 -5.38 2.68 -14.05
C SER A 543 -4.11 2.02 -13.49
N GLY A 544 -3.28 1.43 -14.36
CA GLY A 544 -1.97 0.91 -13.99
C GLY A 544 -1.92 -0.61 -13.75
N TYR A 545 -0.89 -1.06 -13.03
CA TYR A 545 -0.58 -2.47 -12.79
C TYR A 545 0.27 -2.67 -11.52
N GLY A 546 0.28 -3.89 -10.99
CA GLY A 546 0.88 -4.18 -9.69
C GLY A 546 -0.06 -3.82 -8.53
N ARG A 547 0.33 -4.14 -7.30
CA ARG A 547 -0.43 -3.85 -6.08
C ARG A 547 0.52 -3.37 -5.00
N PHE A 548 0.13 -2.38 -4.20
CA PHE A 548 1.00 -1.81 -3.12
C PHE A 548 0.41 -1.90 -1.71
N ALA A 549 -0.85 -2.35 -1.56
CA ALA A 549 -1.44 -2.75 -0.27
C ALA A 549 -1.59 -4.27 -0.15
N GLY A 550 -2.05 -4.74 1.01
CA GLY A 550 -2.16 -6.18 1.29
C GLY A 550 -0.82 -6.89 1.43
N GLU A 551 -0.87 -8.22 1.44
CA GLU A 551 0.33 -9.06 1.39
C GLU A 551 1.07 -8.87 0.06
N GLU A 552 0.31 -8.69 -1.02
CA GLU A 552 0.80 -8.49 -2.38
C GLU A 552 1.71 -7.27 -2.46
N GLY A 553 1.27 -6.15 -1.88
CA GLY A 553 2.06 -4.92 -1.87
C GLY A 553 3.29 -4.97 -0.98
N LEU A 554 3.21 -5.69 0.14
CA LEU A 554 4.39 -5.91 0.98
C LEU A 554 5.42 -6.81 0.27
N ARG A 555 4.96 -7.82 -0.48
CA ARG A 555 5.81 -8.70 -1.29
C ARG A 555 6.31 -8.05 -2.58
N ALA A 556 5.60 -7.07 -3.13
CA ALA A 556 6.00 -6.36 -4.34
C ALA A 556 7.32 -5.61 -4.20
N VAL A 557 7.67 -5.22 -2.96
CA VAL A 557 8.97 -4.62 -2.61
C VAL A 557 9.99 -5.66 -2.11
N CYS A 558 9.78 -6.94 -2.43
CA CYS A 558 10.71 -8.03 -2.12
C CYS A 558 11.18 -8.73 -3.40
N ASN A 559 12.41 -9.25 -3.36
CA ASN A 559 12.88 -10.26 -4.27
C ASN A 559 12.24 -11.61 -3.92
N LEU A 560 11.57 -12.24 -4.87
CA LEU A 560 11.05 -13.60 -4.74
C LEU A 560 12.18 -14.59 -5.10
N LYS A 561 12.81 -15.16 -4.09
CA LYS A 561 13.88 -16.16 -4.28
C LYS A 561 13.30 -17.57 -4.25
N ALA A 562 13.35 -18.26 -5.38
CA ALA A 562 13.08 -19.69 -5.45
C ALA A 562 14.24 -20.48 -4.84
N VAL A 563 13.94 -21.37 -3.89
CA VAL A 563 14.90 -22.22 -3.22
C VAL A 563 14.46 -23.67 -3.39
N CYS A 564 15.34 -24.51 -3.94
CA CYS A 564 15.12 -25.94 -4.13
C CYS A 564 16.32 -26.69 -3.53
N GLU A 565 16.07 -27.49 -2.50
CA GLU A 565 17.11 -28.16 -1.73
C GLU A 565 16.83 -29.66 -1.66
N ASP A 566 17.87 -30.48 -1.51
CA ASP A 566 17.70 -31.89 -1.18
C ASP A 566 17.09 -32.04 0.23
N ILE A 567 16.15 -32.97 0.39
CA ILE A 567 15.58 -33.30 1.70
C ILE A 567 16.63 -34.00 2.56
N PHE A 568 17.47 -34.86 1.96
CA PHE A 568 18.53 -35.61 2.63
C PHE A 568 19.90 -35.36 1.97
N PRO A 569 20.52 -34.19 2.23
CA PRO A 569 21.83 -33.86 1.70
C PRO A 569 22.85 -34.98 1.99
N GLY A 570 23.57 -35.45 0.96
CA GLY A 570 24.57 -36.51 1.06
C GLY A 570 24.04 -37.95 0.95
N LEU A 571 22.74 -38.19 1.16
CA LEU A 571 22.12 -39.51 0.96
C LEU A 571 21.45 -39.62 -0.41
N LEU A 572 20.67 -38.61 -0.80
CA LEU A 572 19.96 -38.54 -2.06
C LEU A 572 20.13 -37.14 -2.63
N SER A 573 20.81 -37.05 -3.77
CA SER A 573 21.03 -35.81 -4.50
C SER A 573 20.89 -36.07 -6.00
N THR A 574 20.71 -34.99 -6.77
CA THR A 574 20.66 -35.10 -8.22
C THR A 574 22.06 -35.43 -8.74
N ALA A 575 22.25 -36.67 -9.21
CA ALA A 575 23.42 -37.08 -9.97
C ALA A 575 23.04 -37.20 -11.44
N ILE A 576 23.87 -36.68 -12.34
CA ILE A 576 23.73 -36.89 -13.78
C ILE A 576 24.36 -38.25 -14.12
N PRO A 577 23.59 -39.24 -14.60
CA PRO A 577 24.15 -40.54 -14.96
C PRO A 577 25.14 -40.43 -16.12
N PRO A 578 26.21 -41.26 -16.17
CA PRO A 578 27.24 -41.18 -17.20
C PRO A 578 26.73 -41.29 -18.65
N VAL A 579 25.58 -41.94 -18.85
CA VAL A 579 24.94 -42.08 -20.17
C VAL A 579 24.41 -40.75 -20.74
N VAL A 580 24.10 -39.79 -19.87
CA VAL A 580 23.60 -38.45 -20.24
C VAL A 580 24.53 -37.33 -19.77
N ASP A 581 25.69 -37.68 -19.23
CA ASP A 581 26.71 -36.72 -18.81
C ASP A 581 27.56 -36.26 -19.99
N TYR A 582 28.05 -35.02 -19.93
CA TYR A 582 28.85 -34.43 -21.00
C TYR A 582 30.33 -34.82 -20.88
N PRO A 583 31.02 -35.14 -22.00
CA PRO A 583 30.47 -35.26 -23.36
C PRO A 583 29.63 -36.52 -23.55
N ILE A 584 28.51 -36.40 -24.28
CA ILE A 584 27.61 -37.52 -24.56
C ILE A 584 28.35 -38.58 -25.38
N ARG A 585 28.60 -39.74 -24.77
CA ARG A 585 29.38 -40.83 -25.38
C ARG A 585 28.58 -41.64 -26.40
N ASN A 586 27.26 -41.74 -26.22
CA ASN A 586 26.36 -42.45 -27.12
C ASN A 586 24.98 -41.77 -27.09
N GLY A 587 24.64 -41.06 -28.17
CA GLY A 587 23.40 -40.28 -28.27
C GLY A 587 22.13 -41.15 -28.19
N ASP A 588 22.13 -42.32 -28.82
CA ASP A 588 20.97 -43.23 -28.80
C ASP A 588 20.71 -43.79 -27.40
N ARG A 589 21.77 -44.12 -26.67
CA ARG A 589 21.67 -44.59 -25.28
C ARG A 589 21.20 -43.49 -24.35
N GLY A 590 21.73 -42.28 -24.50
CA GLY A 590 21.27 -41.08 -23.78
C GLY A 590 19.80 -40.75 -24.05
N LEU A 591 19.38 -40.85 -25.33
CA LEU A 591 18.00 -40.62 -25.73
C LEU A 591 17.05 -41.71 -25.17
N ASN A 592 17.45 -42.98 -25.20
CA ASN A 592 16.65 -44.07 -24.62
C ASN A 592 16.54 -43.96 -23.10
N PHE A 593 17.61 -43.58 -22.41
CA PHE A 593 17.58 -43.30 -20.97
C PHE A 593 16.61 -42.16 -20.65
N THR A 594 16.71 -41.02 -21.34
CA THR A 594 15.81 -39.86 -21.11
C THR A 594 14.36 -40.16 -21.50
N THR A 595 14.13 -40.90 -22.58
CA THR A 595 12.80 -41.41 -22.94
C THR A 595 12.24 -42.31 -21.84
N GLY A 596 13.08 -43.16 -21.26
CA GLY A 596 12.71 -44.00 -20.12
C GLY A 596 12.27 -43.19 -18.90
N LEU A 597 13.00 -42.11 -18.59
CA LEU A 597 12.65 -41.18 -17.51
C LEU A 597 11.29 -40.51 -17.73
N ILE A 598 11.04 -40.03 -18.95
CA ILE A 598 9.78 -39.39 -19.36
C ILE A 598 8.62 -40.39 -19.25
N GLU A 599 8.79 -41.60 -19.79
CA GLU A 599 7.76 -42.63 -19.74
C GLU A 599 7.47 -43.12 -18.31
N LEU A 600 8.49 -43.22 -17.45
CA LEU A 600 8.31 -43.53 -16.04
C LEU A 600 7.51 -42.44 -15.31
N ALA A 601 7.79 -41.17 -15.59
CA ALA A 601 7.15 -40.06 -14.88
C ALA A 601 5.76 -39.71 -15.41
N TYR A 602 5.55 -39.82 -16.72
CA TYR A 602 4.38 -39.26 -17.42
C TYR A 602 3.64 -40.28 -18.28
N GLY A 603 4.00 -41.57 -18.21
CA GLY A 603 3.29 -42.62 -18.90
C GLY A 603 1.84 -42.71 -18.44
N GLU A 604 0.89 -42.42 -19.34
CA GLU A 604 -0.56 -42.47 -19.06
C GLU A 604 -1.09 -43.90 -18.81
N THR A 605 -0.28 -44.93 -19.09
CA THR A 605 -0.64 -46.34 -18.88
C THR A 605 0.48 -47.05 -18.14
N TRP A 606 0.12 -48.04 -17.31
CA TRP A 606 1.08 -48.90 -16.63
C TRP A 606 2.12 -49.50 -17.56
N LYS A 607 1.72 -49.90 -18.77
CA LYS A 607 2.63 -50.43 -19.79
C LYS A 607 3.71 -49.42 -20.17
N ARG A 608 3.36 -48.15 -20.33
CA ARG A 608 4.33 -47.08 -20.62
C ARG A 608 5.20 -46.78 -19.40
N THR A 609 4.62 -46.68 -18.21
CA THR A 609 5.38 -46.45 -16.96
C THR A 609 6.43 -47.54 -16.71
N PHE A 610 6.04 -48.82 -16.81
CA PHE A 610 6.96 -49.95 -16.67
C PHE A 610 7.93 -50.05 -17.84
N GLY A 611 7.49 -49.73 -19.07
CA GLY A 611 8.37 -49.62 -20.23
C GLY A 611 9.46 -48.57 -20.04
N GLY A 612 9.10 -47.44 -19.43
CA GLY A 612 10.04 -46.38 -19.07
C GLY A 612 11.06 -46.82 -18.03
N LEU A 613 10.61 -47.50 -16.97
CA LEU A 613 11.50 -48.11 -15.98
C LEU A 613 12.49 -49.09 -16.62
N TRP A 614 12.00 -49.93 -17.55
CA TRP A 614 12.85 -50.88 -18.27
C TRP A 614 13.90 -50.18 -19.13
N LYS A 615 13.52 -49.11 -19.85
CA LYS A 615 14.46 -48.28 -20.62
C LYS A 615 15.51 -47.63 -19.73
N LEU A 616 15.14 -47.15 -18.54
CA LEU A 616 16.10 -46.59 -17.58
C LEU A 616 17.12 -47.64 -17.16
N VAL A 617 16.68 -48.82 -16.73
CA VAL A 617 17.58 -49.88 -16.25
C VAL A 617 18.48 -50.42 -17.36
N THR A 618 18.00 -50.53 -18.60
CA THR A 618 18.77 -51.07 -19.72
C THR A 618 19.74 -50.08 -20.37
N ASN A 619 19.60 -48.79 -20.06
CA ASN A 619 20.42 -47.72 -20.63
C ASN A 619 21.17 -46.89 -19.58
N LEU A 620 21.11 -47.25 -18.28
CA LEU A 620 21.93 -46.68 -17.20
C LEU A 620 23.40 -47.10 -17.37
#